data_AF-A0A0D4CKZ8-F1
#
_entry.id   AF-A0A0D4CKZ8-F1
#
_cell.length_a   1.000
_cell.length_b   1.000
_cell.length_c   1.000
_cell.angle_alpha   90.00
_cell.angle_beta   90.00
_cell.angle_gamma   90.00
#
_symmetry.space_group_name_H-M   'P 1'
#
loop_
_entity.id
_entity.type
_entity.pdbx_description
1 polymer ?
#
loop_
_entity_poly.entity_id
_entity_poly.type
_entity_poly.pdbx_seq_one_letter_code
_entity_poly.pdbx_strand_id
1 'polypeptide(L)' 'MEQEYFSLTDAAKYLGYGSKHVVYDLIKAGMPVIKVGKTMRVSKTAIDSFMKAHEVVTDEK' A
#
# COMPACT_ATOMS: atom_id res chain seq x y z
N MET A 1 -18.54 -7.68 1.92
CA MET A 1 -17.16 -7.62 1.36
C MET A 1 -16.98 -6.24 0.76
N GLU A 2 -16.56 -5.27 1.56
CA GLU A 2 -16.21 -3.92 1.08
C GLU A 2 -14.72 -3.90 0.77
N GLN A 3 -14.35 -4.34 -0.42
CA GLN A 3 -12.99 -4.12 -0.91
C GLN A 3 -12.96 -2.72 -1.53
N GLU A 4 -12.72 -1.73 -0.68
CA GLU A 4 -12.36 -0.38 -1.13
C GLU A 4 -10.99 -0.46 -1.80
N TYR A 5 -11.00 -0.47 -3.13
CA TYR A 5 -9.83 -0.50 -3.97
C TYR A 5 -9.34 0.92 -4.27
N PHE A 6 -8.16 1.25 -3.80
CA PHE A 6 -7.48 2.50 -4.10
C PHE A 6 -6.65 2.38 -5.37
N SER A 7 -6.56 3.47 -6.13
CA SER A 7 -5.52 3.60 -7.16
C SER A 7 -4.16 3.79 -6.49
N LEU A 8 -3.06 3.62 -7.23
CA LEU A 8 -1.71 3.89 -6.69
C LEU A 8 -1.57 5.31 -6.12
N THR A 9 -2.24 6.28 -6.75
CA THR A 9 -2.23 7.68 -6.30
C THR A 9 -3.04 7.86 -5.01
N ASP A 10 -4.19 7.20 -4.89
CA ASP A 10 -5.02 7.29 -3.69
C ASP A 10 -4.40 6.54 -2.52
N ALA A 11 -3.78 5.38 -2.79
CA ALA A 11 -3.01 4.64 -1.80
C ALA A 11 -1.85 5.49 -1.25
N ALA A 12 -1.17 6.25 -2.12
CA ALA A 12 -0.10 7.16 -1.70
C ALA A 12 -0.65 8.23 -0.75
N LYS A 13 -1.75 8.89 -1.16
CA LYS A 13 -2.43 9.90 -0.33
C LYS A 13 -2.93 9.31 0.99
N TYR A 14 -3.48 8.10 0.98
CA TYR A 14 -3.99 7.41 2.16
C TYR A 14 -2.87 7.12 3.16
N LEU A 15 -1.71 6.71 2.67
CA LEU A 15 -0.50 6.52 3.47
C LEU A 15 0.15 7.84 3.92
N GLY A 16 -0.38 9.00 3.53
CA GLY A 16 0.20 10.31 3.81
C GLY A 16 1.42 10.65 2.93
N TYR A 17 1.73 9.83 1.93
CA TYR A 17 2.81 10.08 0.99
C TYR A 17 2.30 10.88 -0.21
N GLY A 18 2.94 12.01 -0.50
CA GLY A 18 2.62 12.84 -1.67
C GLY A 18 3.01 12.22 -3.02
N SER A 19 3.76 11.11 -3.03
CA SER A 19 4.33 10.53 -4.25
C SER A 19 3.92 9.08 -4.47
N LYS A 20 3.45 8.80 -5.68
CA LYS A 20 3.16 7.44 -6.18
C LYS A 20 4.39 6.51 -6.16
N HIS A 21 5.60 7.07 -6.12
CA HIS A 21 6.84 6.28 -6.11
C HIS A 21 6.95 5.44 -4.83
N VAL A 22 6.52 6.00 -3.69
CA VAL A 22 6.52 5.28 -2.41
C VAL A 22 5.64 4.03 -2.49
N VAL A 23 4.46 4.16 -3.09
CA VAL A 23 3.58 2.99 -3.31
C VAL A 23 4.23 1.97 -4.24
N TYR A 24 4.93 2.40 -5.29
CA TYR A 24 5.70 1.47 -6.14
C TYR A 24 6.80 0.74 -5.37
N ASP A 25 7.49 1.43 -4.46
CA ASP A 25 8.53 0.81 -3.62
C ASP A 25 7.92 -0.17 -2.63
N LEU A 26 6.76 0.14 -2.04
CA LEU A 26 5.98 -0.80 -1.22
C LEU A 26 5.55 -2.03 -2.03
N ILE A 27 5.09 -1.83 -3.27
CA ILE A 27 4.74 -2.94 -4.19
C ILE A 27 5.96 -3.82 -4.47
N LYS A 28 7.12 -3.21 -4.71
CA LYS A 28 8.39 -3.96 -4.87
C LYS A 28 8.81 -4.67 -3.58
N ALA A 29 8.49 -4.10 -2.43
CA ALA A 29 8.74 -4.71 -1.12
C ALA A 29 7.77 -5.86 -0.78
N GLY A 30 6.75 -6.11 -1.62
CA GLY A 30 5.82 -7.23 -1.46
C GLY A 30 4.38 -6.84 -1.16
N MET A 31 4.04 -5.55 -1.26
CA MET A 31 2.68 -5.08 -1.02
C MET A 31 1.68 -5.72 -2.00
N PRO A 32 0.56 -6.30 -1.51
CA PRO A 32 -0.42 -6.95 -2.37
C PRO A 32 -1.14 -5.92 -3.24
N VAL A 33 -1.07 -6.13 -4.56
CA VAL A 33 -1.75 -5.28 -5.54
C VAL A 33 -2.49 -6.08 -6.57
N ILE A 34 -3.58 -5.50 -7.03
CA ILE A 34 -4.49 -6.09 -8.01
C ILE A 34 -4.28 -5.36 -9.32
N LYS A 35 -3.83 -6.12 -10.31
CA LYS A 35 -3.69 -5.62 -11.68
C LYS A 35 -5.01 -5.83 -12.42
N VAL A 36 -5.66 -4.73 -12.79
CA VAL A 36 -6.90 -4.73 -13.59
C VAL A 36 -6.56 -4.20 -14.98
N GLY A 37 -6.25 -5.11 -15.90
CA GLY A 37 -5.82 -4.75 -17.26
C GLY A 37 -4.51 -3.96 -17.26
N LYS A 38 -4.57 -2.68 -17.63
CA LYS A 38 -3.42 -1.75 -17.66
C LYS A 38 -3.25 -0.95 -16.36
N THR A 39 -4.19 -1.02 -15.43
CA THR A 39 -4.15 -0.25 -14.18
C THR A 39 -3.86 -1.15 -12.99
N MET A 40 -3.30 -0.58 -11.94
CA MET A 40 -3.01 -1.26 -10.68
C MET A 40 -3.84 -0.63 -9.57
N ARG A 41 -4.39 -1.48 -8.70
CA ARG A 41 -5.21 -1.11 -7.55
C ARG A 41 -4.71 -1.80 -6.30
N VAL A 42 -4.88 -1.14 -5.16
CA VAL A 42 -4.46 -1.64 -3.85
C VAL A 42 -5.68 -1.64 -2.96
N SER A 43 -5.99 -2.75 -2.28
CA SER A 43 -7.07 -2.73 -1.30
C SER A 43 -6.60 -2.08 -0.02
N LYS A 44 -7.43 -1.23 0.60
CA LYS A 44 -7.14 -0.62 1.90
C LYS A 44 -6.64 -1.63 2.93
N THR A 45 -7.34 -2.75 3.02
CA THR A 45 -6.99 -3.86 3.91
C THR A 45 -5.63 -4.47 3.63
N ALA A 46 -5.18 -4.50 2.36
CA ALA A 46 -3.83 -4.96 2.02
C ALA A 46 -2.77 -3.94 2.43
N ILE A 47 -3.07 -2.63 2.30
CA ILE A 47 -2.21 -1.56 2.84
C ILE A 47 -2.05 -1.74 4.34
N ASP A 48 -3.15 -1.78 5.08
CA ASP A 48 -3.11 -1.87 6.54
C ASP A 48 -2.40 -3.16 7.02
N SER A 49 -2.66 -4.29 6.35
CA SER A 49 -1.99 -5.56 6.67
C SER A 49 -0.49 -5.52 6.38
N PHE A 50 -0.09 -4.91 5.26
CA PHE A 50 1.32 -4.77 4.89
C PHE A 50 2.05 -3.81 5.84
N MET A 51 1.44 -2.65 6.14
CA MET A 51 2.00 -1.67 7.08
C MET A 51 2.19 -2.28 8.46
N LYS A 52 1.21 -3.04 8.96
CA LYS A 52 1.32 -3.75 10.24
C LYS A 52 2.37 -4.86 10.23
N ALA A 53 2.53 -5.58 9.12
CA ALA A 53 3.54 -6.62 8.99
C ALA A 53 4.97 -6.06 8.87
N HIS A 54 5.12 -4.87 8.29
CA HIS A 54 6.39 -4.15 8.14
C HIS A 54 6.58 -3.05 9.19
N GLU A 55 5.73 -2.99 10.21
CA GLU A 55 5.90 -2.10 11.35
C GLU A 55 7.10 -2.59 12.15
N VAL A 56 8.26 -2.01 11.85
CA VAL A 56 9.45 -2.20 12.67
C VAL A 56 9.23 -1.38 13.91
N VAL A 57 8.73 -2.02 14.97
CA VAL A 57 8.83 -1.47 16.31
C VAL A 57 10.32 -1.44 16.62
N THR A 58 10.95 -0.29 16.38
CA THR A 58 12.25 0.01 16.96
C THR A 58 12.08 0.00 18.46
N ASP A 59 12.33 -1.16 19.06
CA ASP A 59 12.67 -1.28 20.46
C ASP A 59 14.05 -0.60 20.60
N GLU A 60 14.04 0.74 20.63
CA GLU A 60 15.20 1.51 21.09
C GLU A 60 15.40 1.17 22.56
N LYS A 61 16.25 0.17 22.78
CA LYS A 61 16.71 -0.27 24.10
C LYS A 61 17.98 0.47 24.51
#